data_AF-A0A0E9XQ88-F1
#
_entry.id   AF-A0A0E9XQ88-F1
#
_cell.length_a   1.000
_cell.length_b   1.000
_cell.length_c   1.000
_cell.angle_alpha   90.00
_cell.angle_beta   90.00
_cell.angle_gamma   90.00
#
_symmetry.space_group_name_H-M   'P 1'
#
loop_
_entity.id
_entity.type
_entity.pdbx_description
1 polymer ?
#
loop_
_entity_poly.entity_id
_entity_poly.type
_entity_poly.pdbx_seq_one_letter_code
_entity_poly.pdbx_strand_id
1 'polypeptide(L)'
;MKGIARLSPRDIGIIAPYRKQVQKIQKAIKSVDKELSVLNDINELKVGSVEEFQGQERKVILVSAVRSTANYVKLDHQFSIGFLRNEKRFNVAVTRAKALLIVVGNPLILTKDPTWGRFISYCSEMTGYSGFDYTAEEGEEEVIDRLAALKIKEEEVETEESVVQQQLHPEWRNEQ
;
A
#
# COMPACT_ATOMS: atom_id res chain seq x y z
N MET A 1 0.01 10.38 -35.86
CA MET A 1 0.49 9.66 -34.65
C MET A 1 -0.48 9.98 -33.52
N LYS A 2 -1.13 8.97 -32.92
CA LYS A 2 -2.03 9.19 -31.77
C LYS A 2 -1.19 9.76 -30.63
N GLY A 3 -1.55 10.96 -30.16
CA GLY A 3 -0.81 11.69 -29.14
C GLY A 3 -0.65 10.84 -27.88
N ILE A 4 0.59 10.73 -27.38
CA ILE A 4 0.87 10.14 -26.08
C ILE A 4 0.10 11.00 -25.07
N ALA A 5 -0.92 10.42 -24.42
CA ALA A 5 -1.64 11.10 -23.37
C ALA A 5 -0.65 11.45 -22.25
N ARG A 6 -0.31 12.73 -22.10
CA ARG A 6 0.50 13.19 -20.97
C ARG A 6 -0.31 13.00 -19.69
N LEU A 7 0.14 12.11 -18.82
CA LEU A 7 -0.34 12.05 -17.44
C LEU A 7 0.21 13.25 -16.68
N SER A 8 -0.63 13.91 -15.89
CA SER A 8 -0.21 14.94 -14.94
C SER A 8 -0.36 14.46 -13.50
N PRO A 9 0.29 15.10 -12.50
CA PRO A 9 0.20 14.68 -11.10
C PRO A 9 -1.24 14.47 -10.58
N ARG A 10 -2.19 15.34 -10.91
CA ARG A 10 -3.63 15.17 -10.59
C ARG A 10 -4.29 13.93 -11.15
N ASP A 11 -3.72 13.31 -12.19
CA ASP A 11 -4.25 12.07 -12.78
C ASP A 11 -3.84 10.83 -11.96
N ILE A 12 -2.95 10.98 -10.98
CA ILE A 12 -2.36 9.92 -10.19
C ILE A 12 -2.80 10.03 -8.73
N GLY A 13 -3.12 8.89 -8.13
CA GLY A 13 -3.33 8.78 -6.68
C GLY A 13 -2.54 7.63 -6.09
N ILE A 14 -2.06 7.81 -4.86
CA ILE A 14 -1.39 6.77 -4.08
C ILE A 14 -2.18 6.53 -2.80
N ILE A 15 -2.63 5.29 -2.63
CA ILE A 15 -3.40 4.84 -1.47
C ILE A 15 -2.48 4.01 -0.58
N ALA A 16 -2.43 4.34 0.71
CA ALA A 16 -1.74 3.55 1.72
C ALA A 16 -2.56 3.49 3.01
N PRO A 17 -2.68 2.32 3.66
CA PRO A 17 -3.54 2.13 4.83
C PRO A 17 -2.99 2.75 6.12
N TYR A 18 -1.68 2.99 6.19
CA TYR A 18 -1.03 3.51 7.39
C TYR A 18 -0.61 4.97 7.20
N ARG A 19 -1.00 5.83 8.14
CA ARG A 19 -0.65 7.26 8.14
C ARG A 19 0.87 7.49 8.04
N LYS A 20 1.68 6.69 8.75
CA LYS A 20 3.15 6.78 8.67
C LYS A 20 3.66 6.48 7.25
N GLN A 21 3.04 5.53 6.54
CA GLN A 21 3.39 5.25 5.14
C GLN A 21 3.01 6.41 4.23
N VAL A 22 1.81 6.97 4.39
CA VAL A 22 1.38 8.17 3.64
C VAL A 22 2.41 9.29 3.80
N GLN A 23 2.84 9.57 5.03
CA GLN A 23 3.85 10.58 5.32
C GLN A 23 5.21 10.25 4.69
N LYS A 24 5.65 8.99 4.77
CA LYS A 24 6.91 8.54 4.16
C LYS A 24 6.91 8.74 2.65
N ILE A 25 5.81 8.37 1.98
CA ILE A 25 5.66 8.54 0.53
C ILE A 25 5.62 10.03 0.15
N GLN A 26 4.86 10.84 0.88
CA GLN A 26 4.81 12.30 0.65
C GLN A 26 6.20 12.95 0.79
N LYS A 27 6.97 12.56 1.82
CA LYS A 27 8.35 13.03 2.02
C LYS A 27 9.27 12.57 0.88
N ALA A 28 9.15 11.32 0.45
CA ALA A 28 9.93 10.80 -0.66
C ALA A 28 9.70 11.62 -1.95
N ILE A 29 8.44 11.87 -2.29
CA ILE A 29 8.06 12.65 -3.49
C ILE A 29 8.53 14.10 -3.42
N LYS A 30 8.38 14.75 -2.27
CA LYS A 30 8.63 16.20 -2.14
C LYS A 30 10.08 16.56 -1.84
N SER A 31 10.84 15.67 -1.21
CA SER A 31 12.13 16.02 -0.63
C SER A 31 13.28 15.09 -1.01
N VAL A 32 12.99 13.85 -1.41
CA VAL A 32 14.04 12.87 -1.75
C VAL A 32 14.23 12.77 -3.26
N ASP A 33 13.12 12.76 -4.01
CA ASP A 33 13.15 12.65 -5.46
C ASP A 33 13.34 14.02 -6.13
N LYS A 34 14.50 14.24 -6.76
CA LYS A 34 14.87 15.50 -7.39
C LYS A 34 14.10 15.80 -8.68
N GLU A 35 13.55 14.80 -9.35
CA GLU A 35 12.80 14.97 -10.59
C GLU A 35 11.33 15.25 -10.30
N LEU A 36 10.74 14.54 -9.34
CA LEU A 36 9.35 14.74 -8.94
C LEU A 36 9.17 16.05 -8.18
N SER A 37 10.11 16.42 -7.30
CA SER A 37 10.01 17.63 -6.47
C SER A 37 10.01 18.94 -7.27
N VAL A 38 10.58 18.94 -8.48
CA VAL A 38 10.61 20.12 -9.37
C VAL A 38 9.42 20.20 -10.33
N LEU A 39 8.50 19.22 -10.32
CA LEU A 39 7.28 19.29 -11.12
C LEU A 39 6.34 20.36 -10.56
N ASN A 40 5.98 21.35 -11.39
CA ASN A 40 5.14 22.49 -11.01
C ASN A 40 3.85 22.08 -10.27
N ASP A 41 3.21 21.00 -10.71
CA ASP A 41 1.92 20.56 -10.20
C ASP A 41 2.02 19.35 -9.24
N ILE A 42 3.21 19.05 -8.68
CA ILE A 42 3.42 17.84 -7.87
C ILE A 42 2.49 17.77 -6.65
N ASN A 43 2.08 18.92 -6.12
CA ASN A 43 1.14 18.98 -4.99
C ASN A 43 -0.27 18.49 -5.35
N GLU A 44 -0.60 18.38 -6.64
CA GLU A 44 -1.87 17.80 -7.10
C GLU A 44 -1.87 16.25 -7.08
N LEU A 45 -0.69 15.61 -6.95
CA LEU A 45 -0.59 14.18 -6.72
C LEU A 45 -1.10 13.87 -5.32
N LYS A 46 -2.22 13.14 -5.27
CA LYS A 46 -2.84 12.79 -3.99
C LYS A 46 -2.19 11.55 -3.39
N VAL A 47 -1.73 11.65 -2.15
CA VAL A 47 -1.29 10.51 -1.32
C VAL A 47 -2.13 10.50 -0.06
N GLY A 48 -2.79 9.39 0.26
CA GLY A 48 -3.71 9.33 1.40
C GLY A 48 -4.19 7.92 1.74
N SER A 49 -5.00 7.84 2.78
CA SER A 49 -5.70 6.63 3.21
C SER A 49 -6.86 6.27 2.29
N VAL A 50 -7.44 5.08 2.46
CA VAL A 50 -8.62 4.66 1.68
C VAL A 50 -9.80 5.59 1.88
N GLU A 51 -10.03 6.00 3.13
CA GLU A 51 -11.10 6.90 3.53
C GLU A 51 -10.98 8.25 2.82
N GLU A 52 -9.76 8.79 2.72
CA GLU A 52 -9.51 10.05 2.00
C GLU A 52 -9.75 9.95 0.49
N PHE A 53 -9.77 8.74 -0.06
CA PHE A 53 -10.05 8.46 -1.47
C PHE A 53 -11.50 8.05 -1.75
N GLN A 54 -12.35 7.96 -0.73
CA GLN A 54 -13.76 7.62 -0.93
C GLN A 54 -14.45 8.66 -1.82
N GLY A 55 -15.09 8.20 -2.90
CA GLY A 55 -15.73 9.09 -3.89
C GLY A 55 -14.75 9.84 -4.82
N GLN A 56 -13.44 9.62 -4.69
CA GLN A 56 -12.42 10.29 -5.52
C GLN A 56 -11.70 9.29 -6.40
N GLU A 57 -11.74 9.49 -7.71
CA GLU A 57 -11.09 8.62 -8.68
C GLU A 57 -9.90 9.32 -9.35
N ARG A 58 -8.98 8.52 -9.89
CA ARG A 58 -7.81 8.97 -10.65
C ARG A 58 -7.61 8.09 -11.87
N LYS A 59 -6.91 8.58 -12.91
CA LYS A 59 -6.61 7.74 -14.08
C LYS A 59 -5.74 6.56 -13.67
N VAL A 60 -4.72 6.82 -12.83
CA VAL A 60 -3.82 5.81 -12.29
C VAL A 60 -3.90 5.82 -10.77
N ILE A 61 -4.04 4.63 -10.18
CA ILE A 61 -3.95 4.45 -8.73
C ILE A 61 -2.81 3.49 -8.41
N LEU A 62 -1.98 3.87 -7.45
CA LEU A 62 -1.02 3.01 -6.81
C LEU A 62 -1.55 2.65 -5.41
N VAL A 63 -1.49 1.38 -5.04
CA VAL A 63 -1.82 0.93 -3.68
C VAL A 63 -0.55 0.37 -3.04
N SER A 64 -0.10 0.97 -1.94
CA SER A 64 0.96 0.42 -1.11
C SER A 64 0.35 -0.36 0.03
N ALA A 65 0.50 -1.69 0.04
CA ALA A 65 -0.07 -2.54 1.08
C ALA A 65 0.76 -2.57 2.38
N VAL A 66 2.01 -2.08 2.33
CA VAL A 66 2.95 -1.81 3.45
C VAL A 66 3.43 -3.03 4.24
N ARG A 67 2.63 -4.08 4.38
CA ARG A 67 2.97 -5.22 5.24
C ARG A 67 4.03 -6.11 4.61
N SER A 68 5.12 -6.34 5.34
CA SER A 68 6.29 -7.10 4.87
C SER A 68 6.77 -8.19 5.85
N THR A 69 6.26 -8.27 7.09
CA THR A 69 6.79 -9.23 8.10
C THR A 69 5.71 -10.11 8.73
N ALA A 70 5.98 -11.41 8.79
CA ALA A 70 5.12 -12.43 9.40
C ALA A 70 5.01 -12.32 10.93
N ASN A 71 6.01 -11.75 11.62
CA ASN A 71 5.98 -11.59 13.09
C ASN A 71 4.83 -10.71 13.58
N TYR A 72 4.39 -9.74 12.77
CA TYR A 72 3.20 -8.95 13.08
C TYR A 72 1.89 -9.70 12.80
N VAL A 73 1.92 -10.84 12.10
CA VAL A 73 0.72 -11.62 11.74
C VAL A 73 0.11 -12.33 12.96
N LYS A 74 0.93 -12.78 13.93
CA LYS A 74 0.43 -13.36 15.19
C LYS A 74 -0.24 -12.31 16.09
N LEU A 75 0.36 -11.11 16.17
CA LEU A 75 -0.27 -9.96 16.85
C LEU A 75 -1.51 -9.49 16.08
N ASP A 76 -1.48 -9.40 14.75
CA ASP A 76 -2.63 -9.01 13.91
C ASP A 76 -3.82 -9.98 14.06
N HIS A 77 -3.57 -11.28 14.30
CA HIS A 77 -4.63 -12.27 14.56
C HIS A 77 -5.37 -12.00 15.88
N GLN A 78 -4.66 -11.43 16.86
CA GLN A 78 -5.19 -11.07 18.18
C GLN A 78 -5.76 -9.64 18.21
N PHE A 79 -5.24 -8.73 17.38
CA PHE A 79 -5.58 -7.29 17.38
C PHE A 79 -6.40 -6.80 16.18
N SER A 80 -6.84 -7.70 15.27
CA SER A 80 -7.72 -7.35 14.14
C SER A 80 -7.26 -6.12 13.35
N ILE A 81 -6.03 -6.14 12.84
CA ILE A 81 -5.44 -4.96 12.16
C ILE A 81 -5.96 -4.80 10.71
N GLY A 82 -7.29 -4.77 10.57
CA GLY A 82 -8.08 -3.64 10.04
C GLY A 82 -8.06 -3.28 8.56
N PHE A 83 -6.96 -3.50 7.82
CA PHE A 83 -6.90 -3.16 6.39
C PHE A 83 -6.99 -4.38 5.48
N LEU A 84 -6.14 -5.38 5.71
CA LEU A 84 -6.08 -6.58 4.86
C LEU A 84 -7.40 -7.36 4.91
N ARG A 85 -8.00 -7.48 6.10
CA ARG A 85 -9.26 -8.19 6.33
C ARG A 85 -10.52 -7.34 6.10
N ASN A 86 -10.39 -6.11 5.63
CA ASN A 86 -11.53 -5.24 5.40
C ASN A 86 -11.86 -5.16 3.90
N GLU A 87 -12.80 -6.02 3.48
CA GLU A 87 -13.27 -6.10 2.10
C GLU A 87 -13.79 -4.76 1.56
N LYS A 88 -14.42 -3.93 2.41
CA LYS A 88 -14.90 -2.60 1.99
C LYS A 88 -13.73 -1.70 1.62
N ARG A 89 -12.64 -1.72 2.41
CA ARG A 89 -11.44 -0.93 2.11
C ARG A 89 -10.70 -1.43 0.88
N PHE A 90 -10.64 -2.75 0.69
CA PHE A 90 -10.15 -3.36 -0.55
C PHE A 90 -10.95 -2.85 -1.76
N ASN A 91 -12.29 -2.97 -1.71
CA ASN A 91 -13.17 -2.56 -2.79
C ASN A 91 -13.02 -1.08 -3.14
N VAL A 92 -12.95 -0.21 -2.13
CA VAL A 92 -12.72 1.22 -2.38
C VAL A 92 -11.39 1.40 -3.09
N ALA A 93 -10.29 0.84 -2.57
CA ALA A 93 -8.95 1.01 -3.13
C ALA A 93 -8.84 0.55 -4.59
N VAL A 94 -9.31 -0.66 -4.91
CA VAL A 94 -9.19 -1.23 -6.27
C VAL A 94 -10.10 -0.54 -7.29
N THR A 95 -11.21 0.07 -6.85
CA THR A 95 -12.16 0.77 -7.74
C THR A 95 -11.86 2.25 -7.95
N ARG A 96 -10.79 2.81 -7.34
CA ARG A 96 -10.44 4.23 -7.55
C ARG A 96 -9.76 4.49 -8.91
N ALA A 97 -9.24 3.46 -9.57
CA ALA A 97 -8.53 3.56 -10.83
C ALA A 97 -9.49 3.60 -12.03
N LYS A 98 -9.34 4.59 -12.91
CA LYS A 98 -10.10 4.64 -14.18
C LYS A 98 -9.43 3.90 -15.34
N ALA A 99 -8.09 3.83 -15.34
CA ALA A 99 -7.32 3.26 -16.44
C ALA A 99 -6.27 2.25 -15.99
N LEU A 100 -5.58 2.49 -14.87
CA LEU A 100 -4.53 1.60 -14.38
C LEU A 100 -4.50 1.53 -12.86
N LEU A 101 -4.49 0.31 -12.33
CA LEU A 101 -4.26 0.00 -10.93
C LEU A 101 -2.90 -0.71 -10.80
N ILE A 102 -2.04 -0.19 -9.94
CA ILE A 102 -0.76 -0.82 -9.58
C ILE A 102 -0.81 -1.12 -8.08
N VAL A 103 -0.54 -2.36 -7.69
CA VAL A 103 -0.48 -2.75 -6.27
C VAL A 103 0.94 -3.18 -5.94
N VAL A 104 1.49 -2.62 -4.87
CA VAL A 104 2.81 -2.94 -4.33
C VAL A 104 2.65 -3.51 -2.92
N GLY A 105 3.06 -4.76 -2.71
CA GLY A 105 2.97 -5.43 -1.41
C GLY A 105 3.69 -6.77 -1.38
N ASN A 106 3.77 -7.37 -0.19
CA ASN A 106 4.35 -8.69 -0.02
C ASN A 106 3.27 -9.77 -0.27
N PRO A 107 3.38 -10.57 -1.35
CA PRO A 107 2.37 -11.57 -1.69
C PRO A 107 2.19 -12.62 -0.59
N LEU A 108 3.25 -13.00 0.15
CA LEU A 108 3.16 -13.99 1.23
C LEU A 108 2.23 -13.57 2.37
N ILE A 109 2.12 -12.27 2.61
CA ILE A 109 1.25 -11.73 3.66
C ILE A 109 -0.15 -11.49 3.10
N LEU A 110 -0.23 -10.98 1.87
CA LEU A 110 -1.50 -10.64 1.24
C LEU A 110 -2.33 -11.88 0.91
N THR A 111 -1.73 -12.99 0.47
CA THR A 111 -2.46 -14.21 0.12
C THR A 111 -3.08 -14.92 1.33
N LYS A 112 -2.68 -14.56 2.57
CA LYS A 112 -3.33 -15.04 3.80
C LYS A 112 -4.74 -14.48 3.99
N ASP A 113 -5.07 -13.37 3.32
CA ASP A 113 -6.44 -12.87 3.24
C ASP A 113 -7.14 -13.43 1.98
N PRO A 114 -8.35 -14.01 2.08
CA PRO A 114 -9.03 -14.61 0.94
C PRO A 114 -9.31 -13.65 -0.22
N THR A 115 -9.60 -12.38 0.07
CA THR A 115 -9.94 -11.38 -0.96
C THR A 115 -8.69 -10.98 -1.72
N TRP A 116 -7.61 -10.65 -0.99
CA TRP A 116 -6.32 -10.36 -1.59
C TRP A 116 -5.73 -11.57 -2.33
N GLY A 117 -5.86 -12.78 -1.78
CA GLY A 117 -5.39 -14.02 -2.42
C GLY A 117 -6.07 -14.26 -3.77
N ARG A 118 -7.40 -14.07 -3.86
CA ARG A 118 -8.14 -14.14 -5.13
C ARG A 118 -7.68 -13.07 -6.12
N PHE A 119 -7.50 -11.83 -5.66
CA PHE A 119 -7.02 -10.74 -6.50
C PHE A 119 -5.64 -11.02 -7.09
N ILE A 120 -4.69 -11.49 -6.27
CA ILE A 120 -3.33 -11.80 -6.73
C ILE A 120 -3.35 -12.98 -7.72
N SER A 121 -4.15 -14.01 -7.45
CA SER A 121 -4.29 -15.16 -8.34
C SER A 121 -4.82 -14.73 -9.72
N TYR A 122 -5.87 -13.90 -9.74
CA TYR A 122 -6.39 -13.31 -10.97
C TYR A 122 -5.33 -12.49 -11.72
N CYS A 123 -4.55 -11.65 -11.02
CA CYS A 123 -3.47 -10.89 -11.65
C CYS A 123 -2.39 -11.81 -12.26
N SER A 124 -2.09 -12.94 -11.62
CA SER A 124 -1.14 -13.95 -12.13
C SER A 124 -1.67 -14.60 -13.42
N GLU A 125 -2.92 -15.07 -13.40
CA GLU A 125 -3.59 -15.68 -14.56
C GLU A 125 -3.66 -14.73 -15.77
N MET A 126 -3.87 -13.44 -15.51
CA MET A 126 -3.98 -12.40 -16.55
C MET A 126 -2.64 -11.81 -16.96
N THR A 127 -1.50 -12.40 -16.58
CA THR A 127 -0.13 -11.91 -16.87
C THR A 127 0.16 -10.49 -16.35
N GLY A 128 -0.61 -10.04 -15.36
CA GLY A 128 -0.47 -8.74 -14.69
C GLY A 128 0.36 -8.79 -13.40
N TYR A 129 0.87 -9.96 -13.03
CA TYR A 129 1.74 -10.17 -11.87
C TYR A 129 3.22 -10.14 -12.26
N SER A 130 4.04 -9.50 -11.44
CA SER A 130 5.50 -9.50 -11.57
C SER A 130 6.15 -9.39 -10.20
N GLY A 131 7.34 -9.98 -10.04
CA GLY A 131 8.12 -9.93 -8.80
C GLY A 131 8.34 -11.31 -8.19
N PHE A 132 8.14 -11.42 -6.88
CA PHE A 132 8.45 -12.62 -6.10
C PHE A 132 7.53 -13.81 -6.46
N ASP A 133 8.04 -15.02 -6.65
CA ASP A 133 7.18 -16.19 -6.87
C ASP A 133 6.65 -16.72 -5.53
N TYR A 134 5.38 -16.43 -5.22
CA TYR A 134 4.74 -16.88 -3.97
C TYR A 134 4.15 -18.29 -4.06
N THR A 135 4.21 -18.92 -5.24
CA THR A 135 3.69 -20.27 -5.49
C THR A 135 4.77 -21.34 -5.41
N ALA A 136 6.03 -20.95 -5.45
CA ALA A 136 7.14 -21.84 -5.15
C ALA A 136 6.93 -22.47 -3.78
N GLU A 137 7.14 -23.78 -3.66
CA GLU A 137 7.10 -24.55 -2.41
C GLU A 137 8.24 -24.17 -1.43
N GLU A 138 8.75 -22.94 -1.50
CA GLU A 138 9.71 -22.40 -0.55
C GLU A 138 8.97 -22.16 0.79
N GLY A 139 9.51 -22.71 1.88
CA GLY A 139 8.97 -22.48 3.21
C GLY A 139 8.97 -20.99 3.56
N GLU A 140 8.00 -20.52 4.36
CA GLU A 140 7.88 -19.11 4.76
C GLU A 140 9.20 -18.54 5.34
N GLU A 141 10.02 -19.38 6.00
CA GLU A 141 11.35 -19.05 6.51
C GLU A 141 12.37 -18.75 5.40
N GLU A 142 12.42 -19.59 4.36
CA GLU A 142 13.35 -19.47 3.23
C GLU A 142 13.11 -18.16 2.45
N VAL A 143 11.84 -17.75 2.37
CA VAL A 143 11.46 -16.48 1.75
C VAL A 143 11.85 -15.28 2.60
N ILE A 144 11.67 -15.35 3.92
CA ILE A 144 12.09 -14.28 4.84
C ILE A 144 13.60 -14.06 4.71
N ASP A 145 14.38 -15.13 4.64
CA ASP A 145 15.83 -15.06 4.48
C ASP A 145 16.22 -14.42 3.14
N ARG A 146 15.53 -14.77 2.05
CA ARG A 146 15.74 -14.14 0.74
C ARG A 146 15.38 -12.65 0.71
N LEU A 147 14.30 -12.27 1.39
CA LEU A 147 13.90 -10.86 1.54
C LEU A 147 14.91 -10.08 2.40
N ALA A 148 15.44 -10.68 3.47
CA ALA A 148 16.49 -10.09 4.29
C ALA A 148 17.83 -9.97 3.53
N ALA A 149 18.10 -10.89 2.60
CA ALA A 149 19.29 -10.86 1.75
C ALA A 149 19.25 -9.75 0.68
N LEU A 150 18.05 -9.26 0.31
CA LEU A 150 17.91 -8.03 -0.45
C LEU A 150 18.35 -6.88 0.49
N LYS A 151 19.58 -6.39 0.32
CA LYS A 151 20.17 -5.26 1.06
C LYS A 151 19.44 -3.93 0.78
N ILE A 152 18.15 -3.89 1.05
CA ILE A 152 17.36 -2.66 1.07
C ILE A 152 17.92 -1.90 2.26
N LYS A 153 18.61 -0.79 1.98
CA LYS A 153 19.05 0.13 3.03
C LYS A 153 17.80 0.64 3.73
N GLU A 154 17.51 0.11 4.91
CA GLU A 154 16.63 0.76 5.84
C GLU A 154 17.35 2.04 6.26
N GLU A 155 16.93 3.18 5.72
CA GLU A 155 17.24 4.44 6.38
C GLU A 155 16.56 4.38 7.76
N GLU A 156 17.38 4.18 8.81
CA GLU A 156 16.97 4.37 10.19
C GLU A 156 16.47 5.82 10.33
N VAL A 157 15.16 5.97 10.30
CA VAL A 157 14.52 7.19 10.78
C VAL A 157 14.43 7.02 12.28
N GLU A 158 15.28 7.71 13.04
CA GLU A 158 15.18 7.78 14.50
C GLU A 158 13.73 8.05 14.91
N THR A 159 13.10 7.04 15.49
CA THR A 159 11.80 7.18 16.10
C THR A 159 12.02 7.53 17.56
N GLU A 160 11.85 8.79 17.92
CA GLU A 160 11.47 9.10 19.29
C GLU A 160 10.16 8.35 19.57
N GLU A 161 10.18 7.48 20.59
CA GLU A 161 9.01 6.76 21.05
C GLU A 161 7.94 7.77 21.49
N SER A 162 7.02 8.08 20.57
CA SER A 162 5.90 8.97 20.87
C SER A 162 4.83 8.17 21.61
N VAL A 163 4.45 8.72 22.77
CA VAL A 163 3.46 8.30 23.79
C VAL A 163 2.05 7.95 23.26
N VAL A 164 1.84 7.88 21.94
CA VAL A 164 0.55 7.63 21.28
C VAL A 164 0.30 6.11 21.09
N GLN A 165 0.50 5.32 22.14
CA GLN A 165 -0.09 3.97 22.24
C GLN A 165 -1.38 3.96 23.09
N GLN A 166 -1.85 5.12 23.58
CA GLN A 166 -3.02 5.21 24.47
C GLN A 166 -4.35 5.67 23.84
N GLN A 167 -4.46 5.86 22.52
CA GLN A 167 -5.76 6.12 21.89
C GLN A 167 -6.22 4.94 21.03
N LEU A 168 -6.34 3.79 21.69
CA LEU A 168 -7.02 2.59 21.19
C LEU A 168 -8.51 2.61 21.55
N HIS A 169 -9.22 3.68 21.19
CA HIS A 169 -10.69 3.63 21.03
C HIS A 169 -11.18 4.86 20.28
N PRO A 170 -11.78 4.73 19.08
CA PRO A 170 -12.48 5.84 18.47
C PRO A 170 -13.86 6.03 19.16
N GLU A 171 -14.19 7.27 19.51
CA GLU A 171 -15.36 7.65 20.34
C GLU A 171 -16.72 7.45 19.66
N TRP A 172 -16.79 7.14 18.36
CA TRP A 172 -18.05 7.03 17.62
C TRP A 172 -18.83 5.72 17.84
N ARG A 173 -18.40 4.85 18.76
CA ARG A 173 -19.11 3.59 19.06
C ARG A 173 -20.37 3.76 19.91
N ASN A 174 -20.66 4.97 20.38
CA ASN A 174 -21.90 5.28 21.08
C ASN A 174 -22.55 6.51 20.45
N GLU A 175 -23.32 6.30 19.38
CA GLU A 175 -24.49 7.12 19.09
C GLU A 175 -25.44 6.34 18.16
N GLN A 176 -26.40 5.68 18.84
CA GLN A 176 -27.65 5.01 18.43
C GLN A 176 -27.61 3.79 17.51
#